data_AF-A0A523B281-F1
#
_entry.id   AF-A0A523B281-F1
#
_cell.length_a   1.000
_cell.length_b   1.000
_cell.length_c   1.000
_cell.angle_alpha   90.00
_cell.angle_beta   90.00
_cell.angle_gamma   90.00
#
_symmetry.space_group_name_H-M   'P 1'
#
loop_
_entity.id
_entity.type
_entity.pdbx_description
1 polymer ?
#
loop_
_entity_poly.entity_id
_entity_poly.type
_entity_poly.pdbx_seq_one_letter_code
_entity_poly.pdbx_strand_id
1 'polypeptide(L)'
;MIIEGKVIKLGDKIDTDVIIPAKYLKSTDPQYLAQHVLESIDPEFHKKAQGAIIVAGKVFGMGSSREQAAIAIKAAGVRVVVAESFARIFYRNAINNGLPAIACPGVTKEVEDGDLISVNV
;
A
#
# COMPACT_ATOMS: atom_id res chain seq x y z
N MET A 1 13.69 2.61 12.76
CA MET A 1 12.86 3.84 12.88
C MET A 1 11.48 3.41 13.33
N ILE A 2 10.83 4.09 14.27
CA ILE A 2 9.46 3.73 14.68
C ILE A 2 8.45 4.55 13.88
N ILE A 3 7.48 3.86 13.28
CA ILE A 3 6.36 4.43 12.54
C ILE A 3 5.07 4.05 13.24
N GLU A 4 4.23 5.04 13.56
CA GLU A 4 2.93 4.83 14.20
C GLU A 4 1.82 5.26 13.25
N GLY A 5 0.70 4.53 13.27
CA GLY A 5 -0.43 4.87 12.42
C GLY A 5 -1.62 3.94 12.62
N LYS A 6 -2.75 4.39 12.08
CA LYS A 6 -3.97 3.60 12.02
C LYS A 6 -3.87 2.58 10.90
N VAL A 7 -4.26 1.35 11.19
CA VAL A 7 -4.25 0.23 10.24
C VAL A 7 -5.38 0.40 9.25
N ILE A 8 -5.05 0.20 7.98
CA ILE A 8 -6.01 -0.13 6.94
C ILE A 8 -5.70 -1.56 6.49
N LYS A 9 -6.60 -2.49 6.82
CA LYS A 9 -6.41 -3.92 6.59
C LYS A 9 -6.94 -4.30 5.22
N LEU A 10 -6.09 -4.95 4.43
CA LEU A 10 -6.40 -5.44 3.09
C LEU A 10 -6.22 -6.96 3.02
N GLY A 11 -6.91 -7.58 2.07
CA GLY A 11 -6.88 -9.03 1.88
C GLY A 11 -5.62 -9.55 1.18
N ASP A 12 -5.69 -10.82 0.76
CA ASP A 12 -4.70 -11.46 -0.09
C ASP A 12 -4.76 -10.91 -1.53
N LYS A 13 -3.65 -11.02 -2.26
CA LYS A 13 -3.58 -10.86 -3.72
C LYS A 13 -4.09 -9.50 -4.22
N ILE A 14 -3.89 -8.44 -3.44
CA ILE A 14 -4.13 -7.07 -3.91
C ILE A 14 -3.19 -6.79 -5.08
N ASP A 15 -3.77 -6.70 -6.27
CA ASP A 15 -3.01 -6.50 -7.50
C ASP A 15 -2.77 -5.01 -7.80
N THR A 16 -1.88 -4.73 -8.74
CA THR A 16 -1.53 -3.35 -9.11
C THR A 16 -2.65 -2.57 -9.82
N ASP A 17 -3.62 -3.23 -10.45
CA ASP A 17 -4.82 -2.61 -11.00
C ASP A 17 -5.79 -2.20 -9.88
N VAL A 18 -5.87 -2.99 -8.81
CA VAL A 18 -6.61 -2.64 -7.60
C VAL A 18 -5.94 -1.48 -6.86
N ILE A 19 -4.61 -1.49 -6.75
CA ILE A 19 -3.87 -0.38 -6.13
C ILE A 19 -4.02 0.91 -6.94
N ILE A 20 -3.85 0.84 -8.27
CA ILE A 20 -4.00 2.00 -9.16
C ILE A 20 -4.48 1.53 -10.54
N PRO A 21 -5.76 1.78 -10.89
CA PRO A 21 -6.32 1.35 -12.16
C PRO A 21 -5.58 1.92 -13.37
N ALA A 22 -5.44 1.11 -14.43
CA ALA A 22 -4.70 1.47 -15.64
C ALA A 22 -5.16 2.79 -16.30
N LYS A 23 -6.44 3.15 -16.16
CA LYS A 23 -7.03 4.39 -16.70
C LYS A 23 -6.33 5.67 -16.22
N TYR A 24 -5.69 5.64 -15.05
CA TYR A 24 -5.01 6.81 -14.46
C TYR A 24 -3.54 6.93 -14.84
N LEU A 25 -2.97 5.91 -15.47
CA LEU A 25 -1.54 5.83 -15.80
C LEU A 25 -1.13 6.72 -16.98
N LYS A 26 -2.07 7.52 -17.51
CA LYS A 26 -1.77 8.61 -18.46
C LYS A 26 -1.06 9.79 -17.78
N SER A 27 -1.15 9.88 -16.45
CA SER A 27 -0.46 10.88 -15.64
C SER A 27 0.75 10.27 -14.93
N THR A 28 1.79 11.06 -14.76
CA THR A 28 2.95 10.76 -13.93
C THR A 28 2.98 11.59 -12.64
N ASP A 29 2.02 12.48 -12.44
CA ASP A 29 1.92 13.29 -11.22
C ASP A 29 1.57 12.40 -10.01
N PRO A 30 2.45 12.30 -9.00
CA PRO A 30 2.19 11.50 -7.81
C PRO A 30 0.91 11.91 -7.07
N GLN A 31 0.59 13.21 -7.03
CA GLN A 31 -0.59 13.68 -6.29
C GLN A 31 -1.90 13.32 -7.00
N TYR A 32 -1.92 13.41 -8.33
CA TYR A 32 -3.02 12.87 -9.12
C TYR A 32 -3.19 11.35 -8.91
N LEU A 33 -2.11 10.58 -8.93
CA LEU A 33 -2.19 9.13 -8.70
C LEU A 33 -2.66 8.79 -7.29
N ALA A 34 -2.26 9.58 -6.28
CA ALA A 34 -2.68 9.42 -4.89
C ALA A 34 -4.19 9.56 -4.71
N GLN A 35 -4.86 10.44 -5.46
CA GLN A 35 -6.31 10.62 -5.39
C GLN A 35 -7.09 9.35 -5.79
N HIS A 36 -6.46 8.48 -6.56
CA HIS A 36 -7.06 7.27 -7.13
C HIS A 36 -6.50 5.96 -6.53
N VAL A 37 -5.68 6.06 -5.48
CA VAL A 37 -5.10 4.88 -4.85
C VAL A 37 -6.18 4.03 -4.19
N LEU A 38 -6.20 2.74 -4.50
CA LEU A 38 -7.12 1.75 -3.93
C LEU A 38 -8.62 2.11 -4.08
N GLU A 39 -8.96 2.99 -5.02
CA GLU A 39 -10.35 3.48 -5.23
C GLU A 39 -11.34 2.35 -5.57
N SER A 40 -10.83 1.23 -6.10
CA SER A 40 -11.63 0.07 -6.45
C SER A 40 -12.09 -0.72 -5.22
N ILE A 41 -11.41 -0.55 -4.08
CA ILE A 41 -11.80 -1.12 -2.78
C ILE A 41 -12.64 -0.08 -2.02
N ASP A 42 -12.15 1.15 -1.95
CA ASP A 42 -12.78 2.25 -1.25
C ASP A 42 -12.56 3.55 -2.04
N PRO A 43 -13.60 4.13 -2.65
CA PRO A 43 -13.48 5.38 -3.42
C PRO A 43 -12.86 6.54 -2.63
N GLU A 44 -12.95 6.50 -1.31
CA GLU A 44 -12.48 7.54 -0.40
C GLU A 44 -11.18 7.15 0.32
N PHE A 45 -10.51 6.08 -0.13
CA PHE A 45 -9.28 5.56 0.48
C PHE A 45 -8.22 6.65 0.67
N HIS A 46 -8.03 7.49 -0.35
CA HIS A 46 -7.04 8.58 -0.32
C HIS A 46 -7.21 9.52 0.88
N LYS A 47 -8.43 9.70 1.40
CA LYS A 47 -8.69 10.53 2.59
C LYS A 47 -8.28 9.84 3.89
N LYS A 48 -8.29 8.51 3.91
CA LYS A 48 -7.92 7.67 5.06
C LYS A 48 -6.43 7.33 5.08
N ALA A 49 -5.77 7.41 3.92
CA ALA A 49 -4.38 6.98 3.72
C ALA A 49 -3.35 7.84 4.46
N GLN A 50 -3.64 9.12 4.71
CA GLN A 50 -2.70 10.05 5.34
C GLN A 50 -2.30 9.59 6.74
N GLY A 51 -1.03 9.20 6.91
CA GLY A 51 -0.50 8.70 8.19
C GLY A 51 -0.84 7.23 8.48
N ALA A 52 -1.54 6.55 7.59
CA ALA A 52 -1.98 5.17 7.80
C ALA A 52 -0.85 4.15 7.57
N ILE A 53 -1.09 2.95 8.10
CA ILE A 53 -0.29 1.76 7.86
C ILE A 53 -1.17 0.76 7.11
N ILE A 54 -0.72 0.31 5.93
CA ILE A 54 -1.41 -0.77 5.24
C ILE A 54 -0.93 -2.09 5.84
N VAL A 55 -1.87 -2.91 6.31
CA VAL A 55 -1.61 -4.31 6.67
C VAL A 55 -2.31 -5.19 5.63
N ALA A 56 -1.56 -6.02 4.90
CA ALA A 56 -2.11 -6.82 3.81
C ALA A 56 -1.80 -8.31 3.95
N GLY A 57 -2.59 -9.12 3.24
CA GLY A 57 -2.38 -10.55 3.12
C GLY A 57 -1.19 -10.94 2.24
N LYS A 58 -1.28 -12.13 1.64
CA LYS A 58 -0.24 -12.73 0.82
C LYS A 58 -0.17 -12.11 -0.58
N VAL A 59 1.04 -12.00 -1.10
CA VAL A 59 1.32 -11.57 -2.49
C VAL A 59 0.79 -10.18 -2.81
N PHE A 60 0.98 -9.21 -1.91
CA PHE A 60 0.60 -7.82 -2.14
C PHE A 60 1.38 -7.18 -3.31
N GLY A 61 0.68 -6.42 -4.15
CA GLY A 61 1.24 -5.76 -5.32
C GLY A 61 1.46 -6.69 -6.51
N MET A 62 0.68 -7.77 -6.63
CA MET A 62 0.81 -8.70 -7.76
C MET A 62 0.33 -8.09 -9.09
N GLY A 63 0.63 -8.77 -10.20
CA GLY A 63 0.17 -8.37 -11.53
C GLY A 63 1.22 -7.59 -12.31
N SER A 64 0.79 -6.52 -12.96
CA SER A 64 1.59 -5.77 -13.94
C SER A 64 2.80 -5.08 -13.28
N SER A 65 3.89 -4.92 -14.03
CA SER A 65 5.03 -4.12 -13.57
C SER A 65 4.69 -2.63 -13.61
N ARG A 66 4.06 -2.14 -12.54
CA ARG A 66 3.64 -0.74 -12.39
C ARG A 66 4.36 -0.09 -11.23
N GLU A 67 5.24 0.84 -11.55
CA GLU A 67 5.91 1.65 -10.54
C GLU A 67 4.94 2.64 -9.88
N GLN A 68 3.95 3.08 -10.64
CA GLN A 68 2.88 3.98 -10.21
C GLN A 68 2.11 3.47 -8.99
N ALA A 69 2.02 2.15 -8.78
CA ALA A 69 1.38 1.57 -7.61
C ALA A 69 2.09 1.98 -6.31
N ALA A 70 3.42 1.91 -6.28
CA ALA A 70 4.21 2.34 -5.13
C ALA A 70 4.18 3.87 -4.96
N ILE A 71 4.25 4.61 -6.07
CA ILE A 71 4.17 6.07 -6.08
C ILE A 71 2.84 6.56 -5.51
N ALA A 72 1.71 5.98 -5.96
CA ALA A 72 0.37 6.34 -5.51
C ALA A 72 0.19 6.11 -4.01
N ILE A 73 0.60 4.94 -3.50
CA ILE A 73 0.54 4.62 -2.06
C ILE A 73 1.35 5.63 -1.25
N LYS A 74 2.59 5.91 -1.66
CA LYS A 74 3.45 6.86 -0.96
C LYS A 74 2.90 8.28 -0.98
N ALA A 75 2.45 8.75 -2.14
CA ALA A 75 1.94 10.11 -2.31
C ALA A 75 0.61 10.33 -1.56
N ALA A 76 -0.16 9.27 -1.33
CA ALA A 76 -1.36 9.30 -0.49
C ALA A 76 -1.08 9.41 1.01
N GLY A 77 0.19 9.38 1.42
CA GLY A 77 0.60 9.57 2.80
C GLY A 77 0.66 8.29 3.64
N VAL A 78 0.55 7.10 3.01
CA VAL A 78 0.79 5.82 3.70
C VAL A 78 2.24 5.77 4.18
N ARG A 79 2.43 5.43 5.45
CA ARG A 79 3.74 5.50 6.11
C ARG A 79 4.58 4.23 5.91
N VAL A 80 3.92 3.08 5.88
CA VAL A 80 4.55 1.76 5.65
C VAL A 80 3.48 0.77 5.18
N VAL A 81 3.89 -0.17 4.33
CA VAL A 81 3.10 -1.35 3.98
C VAL A 81 3.70 -2.56 4.69
N VAL A 82 2.90 -3.23 5.52
CA VAL A 82 3.25 -4.50 6.16
C VAL A 82 2.38 -5.58 5.53
N ALA A 83 2.98 -6.66 5.04
CA ALA A 83 2.20 -7.72 4.41
C ALA A 83 2.73 -9.11 4.76
N GLU A 84 1.88 -10.13 4.68
CA GLU A 84 2.32 -11.53 4.80
C GLU A 84 3.42 -11.86 3.77
N SER A 85 3.28 -11.34 2.55
CA SER A 85 4.29 -11.42 1.50
C SER A 85 4.00 -10.42 0.38
N PHE A 86 5.01 -10.10 -0.43
CA PHE A 86 4.90 -9.18 -1.57
C PHE A 86 5.19 -9.88 -2.89
N ALA A 87 4.58 -9.38 -3.96
CA ALA A 87 5.07 -9.64 -5.30
C ALA A 87 6.44 -8.99 -5.50
N ARG A 88 7.38 -9.75 -6.07
CA ARG A 88 8.80 -9.36 -6.18
C ARG A 88 9.02 -8.01 -6.88
N ILE A 89 8.26 -7.72 -7.93
CA ILE A 89 8.39 -6.46 -8.70
C ILE A 89 7.90 -5.28 -7.88
N PHE A 90 6.73 -5.39 -7.26
CA PHE A 90 6.19 -4.35 -6.39
C PHE A 90 7.13 -4.08 -5.22
N TYR A 91 7.66 -5.12 -4.57
CA TYR A 91 8.58 -4.98 -3.43
C TYR A 91 9.82 -4.13 -3.80
N ARG A 92 10.43 -4.40 -4.95
CA ARG A 92 11.54 -3.59 -5.47
C ARG A 92 11.10 -2.15 -5.76
N ASN A 93 9.95 -1.95 -6.40
CA ASN A 93 9.45 -0.62 -6.74
C ASN A 93 9.14 0.21 -5.48
N ALA A 94 8.59 -0.40 -4.43
CA ALA A 94 8.34 0.25 -3.14
C ALA A 94 9.64 0.80 -2.55
N ILE A 95 10.67 -0.04 -2.45
CA ILE A 95 11.99 0.36 -1.95
C ILE A 95 12.60 1.48 -2.81
N ASN A 96 12.60 1.32 -4.13
CA ASN A 96 13.16 2.31 -5.06
C ASN A 96 12.48 3.68 -4.95
N ASN A 97 11.18 3.71 -4.66
CA ASN A 97 10.41 4.94 -4.51
C ASN A 97 10.39 5.44 -3.06
N GLY A 98 11.10 4.80 -2.14
CA GLY A 98 11.16 5.16 -0.73
C GLY A 98 9.82 5.00 -0.01
N LEU A 99 9.05 3.97 -0.37
CA LEU A 99 7.90 3.46 0.38
C LEU A 99 8.38 2.26 1.22
N PRO A 100 8.41 2.38 2.56
CA PRO A 100 8.76 1.24 3.42
C PRO A 100 7.80 0.06 3.20
N ALA A 101 8.36 -1.13 2.98
CA ALA A 101 7.63 -2.37 2.76
C ALA A 101 8.23 -3.51 3.59
N ILE A 102 7.47 -4.07 4.52
CA ILE A 102 7.94 -5.09 5.48
C ILE A 102 7.14 -6.37 5.32
N ALA A 103 7.84 -7.46 5.00
CA ALA A 103 7.25 -8.79 5.00
C ALA A 103 7.18 -9.30 6.45
N CYS A 104 5.98 -9.57 6.94
CA CYS A 104 5.73 -10.03 8.31
C CYS A 104 4.69 -11.17 8.28
N PRO A 105 5.13 -12.44 8.14
CA PRO A 105 4.23 -13.58 8.18
C PRO A 105 3.48 -13.68 9.52
N GLY A 106 2.17 -13.85 9.46
CA GLY A 106 1.26 -13.91 10.61
C GLY A 106 0.63 -12.57 11.00
N VAL A 107 1.09 -11.44 10.47
CA VAL A 107 0.61 -10.10 10.85
C VAL A 107 -0.91 -9.94 10.71
N THR A 108 -1.52 -10.59 9.73
CA THR A 108 -2.97 -10.47 9.49
C THR A 108 -3.84 -11.12 10.57
N LYS A 109 -3.25 -11.97 11.42
CA LYS A 109 -3.93 -12.61 12.56
C LYS A 109 -3.82 -11.80 13.85
N GLU A 110 -2.84 -10.90 13.91
CA GLU A 110 -2.50 -10.14 15.12
C GLU A 110 -3.07 -8.73 15.11
N VAL A 111 -3.58 -8.27 13.96
CA VAL A 111 -4.00 -6.88 13.75
C VAL A 111 -5.32 -6.84 13.00
N GLU A 112 -6.26 -6.00 13.44
CA GLU A 112 -7.53 -5.73 12.79
C GLU A 112 -7.58 -4.34 12.12
N ASP A 113 -8.57 -4.15 11.23
CA ASP A 113 -8.78 -2.86 10.59
C ASP A 113 -9.06 -1.77 11.63
N GLY A 114 -8.37 -0.65 11.51
CA GLY A 114 -8.53 0.50 12.40
C GLY A 114 -7.73 0.44 13.70
N ASP A 115 -6.99 -0.63 13.98
CA ASP A 115 -6.05 -0.68 15.10
C ASP A 115 -4.99 0.42 14.99
N LEU A 116 -4.49 0.90 16.13
CA LEU A 116 -3.32 1.77 16.19
C LEU A 116 -2.10 0.90 16.51
N ILE A 117 -1.13 0.87 15.58
CA ILE A 117 0.07 0.04 15.73
C ILE A 117 1.34 0.88 15.56
N SER A 118 2.44 0.35 16.11
CA SER A 118 3.79 0.88 15.95
C SER A 118 4.66 -0.16 15.23
N VAL A 119 5.31 0.23 14.15
CA VAL A 119 6.17 -0.63 13.32
C VAL A 119 7.61 -0.14 13.43
N ASN A 120 8.52 -1.02 13.84
CA ASN A 120 9.95 -0.73 13.84
C ASN A 120 10.57 -1.19 12.52
N VAL A 121 10.88 -0.20 11.66
CA VAL A 121 11.47 -0.38 10.32
C VAL A 121 12.99 -0.38 10.39
#